data_AF-A0AA37M6N7-F1
#
_entry.id   AF-A0AA37M6N7-F1
#
_cell.length_a   1.000
_cell.length_b   1.000
_cell.length_c   1.000
_cell.angle_alpha   90.00
_cell.angle_beta   90.00
_cell.angle_gamma   90.00
#
_symmetry.space_group_name_H-M   'P 1'
#
loop_
_entity.id
_entity.type
_entity.pdbx_description
1 polymer ?
#
loop_
_entity_poly.entity_id
_entity_poly.type
_entity_poly.pdbx_seq_one_letter_code
_entity_poly.pdbx_strand_id
1 'polypeptide(L)'
;MSEHRSKRPRADHPAEYEVGYGRPPRASQFKPGQCGNPRGRPTKPKSLQAALERELDRAIVVREAGRERRLSKREVITRRVVDDACRGDARALRLVRDITGSVASAQGASADPGPAAAAPPDSTDQAIIAAFAAIIRAGATLPTDDGPPALQPRDPGESSLVLVPTSSRH
;
A
#
# COMPACT_ATOMS: atom_id res chain seq x y z
N MET A 1 62.06 -0.59 75.89
CA MET A 1 61.38 -0.60 74.57
C MET A 1 59.93 -1.01 74.81
N SER A 2 59.02 -0.07 75.04
CA SER A 2 57.62 -0.38 75.39
C SER A 2 56.73 -0.29 74.16
N GLU A 3 56.15 -1.43 73.80
CA GLU A 3 55.28 -1.65 72.65
C GLU A 3 54.00 -0.78 72.72
N HIS A 4 53.75 0.00 71.69
CA HIS A 4 52.49 0.73 71.50
C HIS A 4 51.49 -0.19 70.81
N ARG A 5 50.50 -0.68 71.56
CA ARG A 5 49.38 -1.47 71.06
C ARG A 5 48.50 -0.60 70.14
N SER A 6 48.59 -0.83 68.83
CA SER A 6 47.78 -0.14 67.82
C SER A 6 46.29 -0.50 67.97
N LYS A 7 45.47 0.53 68.17
CA LYS A 7 44.01 0.45 68.26
C LYS A 7 43.46 0.33 66.83
N ARG A 8 42.91 -0.83 66.46
CA ARG A 8 42.25 -1.01 65.15
C ARG A 8 41.00 -0.12 65.07
N PRO A 9 40.71 0.55 63.93
CA PRO A 9 39.48 1.33 63.79
C PRO A 9 38.27 0.39 63.76
N ARG A 10 37.17 0.82 64.39
CA ARG A 10 35.89 0.11 64.41
C ARG A 10 35.22 0.25 63.05
N ALA A 11 34.65 -0.85 62.55
CA ALA A 11 33.87 -0.87 61.31
C ALA A 11 32.65 0.03 61.44
N ASP A 12 32.47 0.93 60.46
CA ASP A 12 31.34 1.84 60.36
C ASP A 12 30.04 1.07 60.07
N HIS A 13 29.06 1.14 60.97
CA HIS A 13 27.69 0.74 60.67
C HIS A 13 27.01 1.83 59.81
N PRO A 14 26.31 1.47 58.71
CA PRO A 14 25.68 2.46 57.86
C PRO A 14 24.51 3.11 58.60
N ALA A 15 24.60 4.42 58.82
CA ALA A 15 23.53 5.22 59.41
C ALA A 15 22.22 5.02 58.63
N GLU A 16 21.13 4.74 59.37
CA GLU A 16 19.78 4.61 58.82
C GLU A 16 19.37 5.89 58.07
N TYR A 17 18.95 5.73 56.82
CA TYR A 17 18.63 6.86 55.94
C TYR A 17 17.23 7.38 56.23
N GLU A 18 17.12 8.52 56.92
CA GLU A 18 15.86 9.19 57.21
C GLU A 18 15.29 9.89 55.96
N VAL A 19 14.06 9.54 55.59
CA VAL A 19 13.32 10.10 54.44
C VAL A 19 12.61 11.38 54.85
N GLY A 20 12.67 12.42 54.02
CA GLY A 20 12.07 13.74 54.30
C GLY A 20 12.01 14.65 53.08
N TYR A 21 11.66 15.92 53.27
CA TYR A 21 11.60 16.89 52.15
C TYR A 21 12.97 17.04 51.50
N GLY A 22 13.04 16.85 50.17
CA GLY A 22 14.31 16.83 49.42
C GLY A 22 15.20 15.60 49.64
N ARG A 23 14.73 14.60 50.39
CA ARG A 23 15.44 13.33 50.68
C ARG A 23 14.58 12.12 50.28
N PRO A 24 14.47 11.82 48.98
CA PRO A 24 13.62 10.73 48.50
C PRO A 24 14.16 9.37 48.95
N PRO A 25 13.32 8.33 49.12
CA PRO A 25 13.76 7.00 49.53
C PRO A 25 14.82 6.40 48.60
N ARG A 26 15.89 5.82 49.17
CA ARG A 26 16.99 5.20 48.41
C ARG A 26 16.52 4.12 47.43
N ALA A 27 15.48 3.36 47.79
CA ALA A 27 14.90 2.32 46.94
C ALA A 27 14.33 2.87 45.61
N SER A 28 13.89 4.13 45.58
CA SER A 28 13.32 4.80 44.41
C SER A 28 14.28 5.75 43.69
N GLN A 29 15.49 5.97 44.23
CA GLN A 29 16.48 6.84 43.60
C GLN A 29 17.06 6.16 42.36
N PHE A 30 17.20 6.91 41.27
CA PHE A 30 17.96 6.44 40.12
C PHE A 30 19.43 6.28 40.48
N LYS A 31 20.06 5.21 39.99
CA LYS A 31 21.50 5.01 40.19
C LYS A 31 22.28 6.13 39.47
N PRO A 32 23.43 6.58 40.00
CA PRO A 32 24.31 7.51 39.29
C PRO A 32 24.62 6.98 37.88
N GLY A 33 24.38 7.82 36.86
CA GLY A 33 24.55 7.45 35.44
C GLY A 33 23.34 6.74 34.81
N GLN A 34 22.31 6.40 35.58
CA GLN A 34 21.07 5.83 35.07
C GLN A 34 19.99 6.92 35.00
N CYS A 35 19.53 7.25 33.81
CA CYS A 35 18.35 8.10 33.66
C CYS A 35 17.08 7.23 33.70
N GLY A 36 16.02 7.71 34.36
CA GLY A 36 14.75 6.98 34.48
C GLY A 36 14.00 6.80 33.16
N ASN A 37 14.36 7.58 32.14
CA ASN A 37 13.86 7.41 30.79
C ASN A 37 15.06 7.46 29.81
N PRO A 38 15.70 6.31 29.51
CA PRO A 38 16.85 6.22 28.59
C PRO A 38 16.53 6.64 27.16
N ARG A 39 15.26 6.58 26.75
CA ARG A 39 14.82 7.10 25.44
C ARG A 39 14.67 8.63 25.44
N GLY A 40 14.75 9.26 26.61
CA GLY A 40 14.54 10.68 26.78
C GLY A 40 13.14 11.11 26.38
N ARG A 41 12.94 12.43 26.36
CA ARG A 41 11.72 13.00 25.80
C ARG A 41 11.72 12.76 24.28
N PRO A 42 10.63 12.24 23.67
CA PRO A 42 10.57 12.08 22.23
C PRO A 42 10.84 13.40 21.51
N THR A 43 11.58 13.32 20.41
CA THR A 43 12.01 14.49 19.65
C THR A 43 10.81 15.19 19.00
N LYS A 44 10.74 16.52 19.16
CA LYS A 44 9.79 17.34 18.42
C LYS A 44 10.00 17.15 16.91
N PRO A 45 8.95 17.26 16.08
CA PRO A 45 9.12 17.18 14.63
C PRO A 45 10.12 18.26 14.21
N LYS A 46 11.11 17.87 13.41
CA LYS A 46 12.18 18.78 12.97
C LYS A 46 11.72 19.74 11.87
N SER A 47 10.59 19.45 11.21
CA SER A 47 9.99 20.24 10.14
C SER A 47 8.47 20.33 10.27
N LEU A 48 7.87 21.35 9.65
CA LEU A 48 6.40 21.48 9.55
C LEU A 48 5.78 20.29 8.83
N GLN A 49 6.44 19.77 7.79
CA GLN A 49 5.99 18.57 7.09
C GLN A 49 5.87 17.36 8.03
N ALA A 50 6.90 17.09 8.84
CA ALA A 50 6.85 15.99 9.80
C ALA A 50 5.78 16.21 10.90
N ALA A 51 5.46 17.46 11.25
CA ALA A 51 4.36 17.76 12.16
C ALA A 51 3.00 17.49 11.52
N LEU A 52 2.83 17.88 10.25
CA LEU A 52 1.63 17.65 9.46
C LEU A 52 1.39 16.16 9.24
N GLU A 53 2.41 15.40 8.85
CA GLU A 53 2.32 13.94 8.65
C GLU A 53 1.81 13.25 9.92
N ARG A 54 2.38 13.59 11.09
CA ARG A 54 1.93 13.05 12.38
C ARG A 54 0.50 13.45 12.72
N GLU A 55 0.11 14.68 12.42
CA GLU A 55 -1.25 15.14 12.70
C GLU A 55 -2.26 14.41 11.80
N LEU A 56 -1.91 14.20 10.54
CA LEU A 56 -2.70 13.43 9.59
C LEU A 56 -2.86 11.95 10.02
N ASP A 57 -1.85 11.38 10.69
CA ASP A 57 -1.88 10.00 11.20
C ASP A 57 -2.70 9.84 12.50
N ARG A 58 -3.07 10.93 13.17
CA ARG A 58 -3.86 10.84 14.40
C ARG A 58 -5.25 10.27 14.13
N ALA A 59 -5.65 9.31 14.95
CA ALA A 59 -6.98 8.73 14.90
C ALA A 59 -8.02 9.67 15.52
N ILE A 60 -9.16 9.79 14.84
CA ILE A 60 -10.37 10.43 15.33
C ILE A 60 -11.52 9.43 15.29
N VAL A 61 -12.51 9.63 16.17
CA VAL A 61 -13.73 8.83 16.16
C VAL A 61 -14.70 9.47 15.18
N VAL A 62 -15.12 8.71 14.17
CA VAL A 62 -16.10 9.13 13.16
C VAL A 62 -17.29 8.19 13.24
N ARG A 63 -18.49 8.77 13.12
CA ARG A 63 -19.75 8.01 13.04
C ARG A 63 -20.12 7.82 11.57
N GLU A 64 -20.13 6.59 11.11
CA GLU A 64 -20.54 6.21 9.75
C GLU A 64 -21.60 5.12 9.83
N ALA A 65 -22.73 5.28 9.11
CA ALA A 65 -23.82 4.32 9.08
C ALA A 65 -24.28 3.83 10.48
N GLY A 66 -24.35 4.75 11.45
CA GLY A 66 -24.76 4.46 12.82
C GLY A 66 -23.74 3.74 13.69
N ARG A 67 -22.52 3.48 13.20
CA ARG A 67 -21.43 2.85 13.96
C ARG A 67 -20.28 3.83 14.17
N GLU A 68 -19.66 3.79 15.35
CA GLU A 68 -18.45 4.55 15.63
C GLU A 68 -17.21 3.78 15.14
N ARG A 69 -16.35 4.43 14.36
CA ARG A 69 -15.07 3.87 13.90
C ARG A 69 -13.95 4.84 14.22
N ARG A 70 -12.79 4.30 14.61
CA ARG A 70 -11.54 5.06 14.74
C ARG A 70 -10.82 5.04 13.39
N LEU A 71 -10.68 6.21 12.78
CA LEU A 71 -10.02 6.39 11.49
C LEU A 71 -8.98 7.50 11.61
N SER A 72 -7.90 7.42 10.82
CA SER A 72 -6.93 8.52 10.78
C SER A 72 -7.53 9.75 10.11
N LYS A 73 -7.05 10.95 10.48
CA LYS A 73 -7.49 12.19 9.80
C LYS A 73 -7.22 12.14 8.30
N ARG A 74 -6.08 11.57 7.88
CA ARG A 74 -5.75 11.37 6.45
C ARG A 74 -6.83 10.57 5.75
N GLU A 75 -7.21 9.43 6.32
CA GLU A 75 -8.23 8.55 5.73
C GLU A 75 -9.59 9.25 5.62
N VAL A 76 -9.99 10.00 6.65
CA VAL A 76 -11.24 10.77 6.65
C VAL A 76 -11.23 11.86 5.57
N ILE A 77 -10.12 12.58 5.42
CA ILE A 77 -9.95 13.60 4.37
C ILE A 77 -10.02 12.96 2.99
N THR A 78 -9.30 11.85 2.78
CA THR A 78 -9.31 11.13 1.49
C THR A 78 -10.71 10.68 1.11
N ARG A 79 -11.45 10.06 2.05
CA ARG A 79 -12.85 9.65 1.81
C ARG A 79 -13.71 10.84 1.42
N ARG A 80 -13.60 11.96 2.15
CA ARG A 80 -14.39 13.16 1.85
C ARG A 80 -14.09 13.71 0.46
N VAL A 81 -12.82 13.78 0.09
CA VAL A 81 -12.38 14.25 -1.24
C VAL A 81 -12.94 13.35 -2.34
N VAL A 82 -12.90 12.02 -2.15
CA VAL A 82 -13.48 11.07 -3.13
C VAL A 82 -14.99 11.23 -3.21
N ASP A 83 -15.70 11.34 -2.08
CA ASP A 83 -17.15 11.54 -2.06
C ASP A 83 -17.56 12.82 -2.79
N ASP A 84 -16.84 13.92 -2.59
CA ASP A 84 -17.10 15.20 -3.26
C ASP A 84 -16.78 15.12 -4.76
N ALA A 85 -15.75 14.37 -5.15
CA ALA A 85 -15.46 14.09 -6.56
C ALA A 85 -16.58 13.25 -7.21
N CYS A 86 -17.12 12.24 -6.52
CA CYS A 86 -18.26 11.45 -6.98
C CYS A 86 -19.54 12.29 -7.12
N ARG A 87 -19.69 13.37 -6.35
CA ARG A 87 -20.79 14.34 -6.49
C ARG A 87 -20.59 15.33 -7.65
N GLY A 88 -19.44 15.30 -8.33
CA GLY A 88 -19.14 16.15 -9.48
C GLY A 88 -18.37 17.44 -9.17
N ASP A 89 -17.76 17.57 -7.98
CA ASP A 89 -16.89 18.72 -7.70
C ASP A 89 -15.60 18.64 -8.53
N ALA A 90 -15.48 19.54 -9.50
CA ALA A 90 -14.33 19.63 -10.40
C ALA A 90 -13.00 19.88 -9.67
N ARG A 91 -12.99 20.56 -8.51
CA ARG A 91 -11.77 20.76 -7.70
C ARG A 91 -11.37 19.48 -7.00
N ALA A 92 -12.33 18.75 -6.43
CA ALA A 92 -12.08 17.46 -5.82
C ALA A 92 -11.57 16.45 -6.86
N LEU A 93 -12.16 16.42 -8.06
CA LEU A 93 -11.68 15.60 -9.19
C LEU A 93 -10.23 15.90 -9.56
N ARG A 94 -9.84 17.18 -9.63
CA ARG A 94 -8.45 17.58 -9.87
C ARG A 94 -7.52 17.10 -8.75
N LEU A 95 -7.90 17.30 -7.49
CA LEU A 95 -7.11 16.86 -6.34
C LEU A 95 -6.90 15.34 -6.34
N VAL A 96 -7.94 14.55 -6.62
CA VAL A 96 -7.84 13.09 -6.77
C VAL A 96 -6.87 12.73 -7.89
N ARG A 97 -7.00 13.35 -9.07
CA ARG A 97 -6.10 13.12 -10.21
C ARG A 97 -4.66 13.46 -9.89
N ASP A 98 -4.41 14.58 -9.21
CA ASP A 98 -3.06 15.02 -8.89
C ASP A 98 -2.41 14.08 -7.85
N ILE A 99 -3.19 13.60 -6.87
CA ILE A 99 -2.76 12.57 -5.91
C ILE A 99 -2.43 11.26 -6.64
N THR A 100 -3.35 10.71 -7.44
CA THR A 100 -3.14 9.42 -8.12
C THR A 100 -2.10 9.47 -9.23
N GLY A 101 -2.00 10.59 -9.96
CA GLY A 101 -0.98 10.82 -10.97
C GLY A 101 0.43 10.86 -10.38
N SER A 102 0.60 11.45 -9.20
CA SER A 102 1.89 11.41 -8.48
C SER A 102 2.27 10.00 -7.98
N VAL A 103 1.27 9.17 -7.65
CA VAL A 103 1.48 7.79 -7.20
C VAL A 103 1.90 6.87 -8.34
N ALA A 104 1.35 7.06 -9.55
CA ALA A 104 1.77 6.30 -10.74
C ALA A 104 3.25 6.56 -11.12
N SER A 105 3.74 7.78 -10.95
CA SER A 105 5.15 8.12 -11.20
C SER A 105 6.10 7.56 -10.12
N ALA A 106 5.63 7.33 -8.90
CA ALA A 106 6.41 6.75 -7.81
C ALA A 106 6.41 5.20 -7.80
N GLN A 107 5.40 4.57 -8.40
CA GLN A 107 5.23 3.11 -8.43
C GLN A 107 5.86 2.42 -9.66
N GLY A 108 6.55 3.17 -10.53
CA GLY A 108 7.24 2.64 -11.71
C GLY A 108 8.60 1.95 -11.45
N ALA A 109 8.97 1.65 -10.21
CA ALA A 109 10.30 1.12 -9.87
C ALA A 109 10.31 -0.34 -9.34
N SER A 110 9.18 -1.03 -9.26
CA SER A 110 9.18 -2.44 -8.81
C SER A 110 7.97 -3.26 -9.29
N ALA A 111 7.64 -3.18 -10.57
CA ALA A 111 6.74 -4.13 -11.21
C ALA A 111 7.40 -4.63 -12.49
N ASP A 112 7.67 -5.93 -12.50
CA ASP A 112 8.01 -6.83 -13.60
C ASP A 112 7.85 -6.23 -15.01
N PRO A 113 8.87 -6.24 -15.89
CA PRO A 113 8.69 -5.87 -17.29
C PRO A 113 7.92 -7.00 -17.99
N GLY A 114 6.59 -6.97 -17.89
CA GLY A 114 5.71 -7.62 -18.87
C GLY A 114 6.05 -7.10 -20.26
N PRO A 115 5.95 -7.95 -21.31
CA PRO A 115 6.80 -7.82 -22.48
C PRO A 115 6.55 -6.50 -23.19
N ALA A 116 7.66 -5.82 -23.44
CA ALA A 116 7.94 -4.93 -24.55
C ALA A 116 6.78 -4.03 -25.02
N ALA A 117 7.00 -2.73 -24.81
CA ALA A 117 6.55 -1.66 -25.69
C ALA A 117 6.08 -2.17 -27.05
N ALA A 118 4.79 -1.97 -27.33
CA ALA A 118 4.18 -2.25 -28.62
C ALA A 118 5.14 -1.78 -29.73
N ALA A 119 5.67 -2.75 -30.48
CA ALA A 119 6.48 -2.46 -31.66
C ALA A 119 5.68 -1.50 -32.56
N PRO A 120 6.34 -0.60 -33.31
CA PRO A 120 5.65 0.12 -34.38
C PRO A 120 4.90 -0.91 -35.24
N PRO A 121 3.64 -0.62 -35.64
CA PRO A 121 2.79 -1.58 -36.32
C PRO A 121 3.56 -2.18 -37.48
N ASP A 122 3.60 -3.51 -37.54
CA ASP A 122 4.32 -4.21 -38.58
C ASP A 122 3.70 -3.89 -39.95
N SER A 123 4.34 -4.31 -41.05
CA SER A 123 3.83 -4.02 -42.40
C SER A 123 2.43 -4.58 -42.64
N THR A 124 2.04 -5.62 -41.90
CA THR A 124 0.74 -6.27 -42.00
C THR A 124 -0.33 -5.42 -41.30
N ASP A 125 -0.02 -4.96 -40.09
CA ASP A 125 -0.86 -4.05 -39.30
C ASP A 125 -1.09 -2.73 -40.04
N GLN A 126 -0.04 -2.19 -40.68
CA GLN A 126 -0.16 -1.00 -41.51
C GLN A 126 -1.07 -1.23 -42.72
N ALA A 127 -1.03 -2.41 -43.34
CA ALA A 127 -1.92 -2.76 -44.44
C ALA A 127 -3.38 -2.90 -43.99
N ILE A 128 -3.62 -3.49 -42.82
CA ILE A 128 -4.95 -3.63 -42.22
C ILE A 128 -5.54 -2.25 -41.89
N ILE A 129 -4.75 -1.38 -41.25
CA ILE A 129 -5.16 -0.01 -40.91
C ILE A 129 -5.45 0.81 -42.17
N ALA A 130 -4.60 0.70 -43.20
CA ALA A 130 -4.79 1.41 -44.47
C ALA A 130 -6.05 0.95 -45.21
N ALA A 131 -6.30 -0.36 -45.27
CA ALA A 131 -7.51 -0.92 -45.86
C ALA A 131 -8.76 -0.45 -45.11
N PHE A 132 -8.73 -0.44 -43.78
CA PHE A 132 -9.85 0.03 -42.96
C PHE A 132 -10.13 1.53 -43.16
N ALA A 133 -9.07 2.34 -43.21
CA ALA A 133 -9.19 3.78 -43.49
C ALA A 133 -9.68 4.08 -44.92
N ALA A 134 -9.45 3.19 -45.89
CA ALA A 134 -9.99 3.30 -47.24
C ALA A 134 -11.49 2.99 -47.28
N ILE A 135 -11.94 1.96 -46.54
CA ILE A 135 -13.35 1.58 -46.41
C ILE A 135 -14.18 2.71 -45.80
N ILE A 136 -13.68 3.33 -44.72
CA ILE A 136 -14.36 4.47 -44.06
C ILE A 136 -14.45 5.69 -45.00
N ARG A 137 -13.38 5.98 -45.77
CA ARG A 137 -13.39 7.08 -46.76
C ARG A 137 -14.32 6.82 -47.95
N ALA A 138 -14.54 5.57 -48.30
CA ALA A 138 -15.49 5.17 -49.35
C ALA A 138 -16.95 5.18 -48.88
N GLY A 139 -17.23 5.57 -47.62
CA GLY A 139 -18.59 5.76 -47.11
C GLY A 139 -19.36 4.48 -46.83
N ALA A 140 -18.70 3.33 -46.80
CA ALA A 140 -19.34 2.06 -46.42
C ALA A 140 -19.32 1.89 -44.90
N THR A 141 -20.51 1.79 -44.30
CA THR A 141 -20.67 1.34 -42.91
C THR A 141 -20.27 -0.13 -42.79
N LEU A 142 -19.64 -0.48 -41.67
CA LEU A 142 -19.09 -1.82 -41.38
C LEU A 142 -20.08 -2.94 -41.73
N PRO A 143 -19.61 -4.11 -42.19
CA PRO A 143 -20.40 -5.31 -42.04
C PRO A 143 -20.62 -5.51 -40.54
N THR A 144 -21.85 -5.29 -40.09
CA THR A 144 -22.32 -5.77 -38.80
C THR A 144 -21.97 -7.25 -38.74
N ASP A 145 -21.27 -7.63 -37.67
CA ASP A 145 -21.04 -9.00 -37.26
C ASP A 145 -22.41 -9.71 -37.11
N ASP A 146 -22.96 -10.20 -38.21
CA ASP A 146 -23.94 -11.28 -38.17
C ASP A 146 -23.15 -12.50 -37.68
N GLY A 147 -23.41 -12.84 -36.42
CA GLY A 147 -22.75 -13.91 -35.70
C GLY A 147 -22.68 -15.23 -36.50
N PRO A 148 -21.81 -16.16 -36.07
CA PRO A 148 -21.41 -17.30 -36.88
C PRO A 148 -22.64 -18.03 -37.45
N PRO A 149 -22.63 -18.40 -38.74
CA PRO A 149 -23.81 -18.97 -39.39
C PRO A 149 -24.26 -20.20 -38.62
N ALA A 150 -25.53 -20.19 -38.22
CA ALA A 150 -26.18 -21.31 -37.55
C ALA A 150 -26.00 -22.57 -38.41
N LEU A 151 -25.15 -23.48 -37.95
CA LEU A 151 -25.04 -24.84 -38.46
C LEU A 151 -26.41 -25.49 -38.30
N GLN A 152 -27.11 -25.64 -39.42
CA GLN A 152 -28.42 -26.27 -39.50
C GLN A 152 -28.40 -27.68 -38.88
N PRO A 153 -29.47 -28.13 -38.22
CA PRO A 153 -29.57 -29.47 -37.68
C PRO A 153 -29.56 -30.49 -38.83
N ARG A 154 -28.60 -31.43 -38.80
CA ARG A 154 -28.62 -32.60 -39.69
C ARG A 154 -29.61 -33.61 -39.12
N ASP A 155 -30.70 -33.83 -39.84
CA ASP A 155 -31.70 -34.85 -39.52
C ASP A 155 -31.12 -36.28 -39.61
N PRO A 156 -31.70 -37.23 -38.86
CA PRO A 156 -31.11 -38.52 -38.57
C PRO A 156 -31.53 -39.57 -39.61
N GLY A 157 -30.55 -40.29 -40.15
CA GLY A 157 -30.80 -41.51 -40.90
C GLY A 157 -30.09 -41.51 -42.23
N GLU A 158 -28.86 -42.01 -42.23
CA GLU A 158 -28.49 -43.04 -43.21
C GLU A 158 -27.30 -43.81 -42.67
N SER A 159 -27.63 -45.02 -42.22
CA SER A 159 -26.71 -46.10 -41.92
C SER A 159 -25.94 -46.48 -43.17
N SER A 160 -24.61 -46.46 -43.10
CA SER A 160 -23.83 -47.44 -43.82
C SER A 160 -22.61 -47.84 -43.00
N LEU A 161 -22.71 -49.04 -42.39
CA LEU A 161 -21.56 -49.89 -42.08
C LEU A 161 -20.61 -49.92 -43.28
N VAL A 162 -19.30 -50.05 -43.03
CA VAL A 162 -18.38 -51.11 -43.51
C VAL A 162 -16.99 -50.77 -42.93
N LEU A 163 -16.56 -51.44 -41.85
CA LEU A 163 -15.61 -52.58 -41.82
C LEU A 163 -14.12 -52.18 -42.07
N VAL A 164 -13.33 -52.27 -41.00
CA VAL A 164 -11.85 -52.33 -40.96
C VAL A 164 -11.35 -53.56 -41.75
N PRO A 165 -10.08 -53.67 -42.26
CA PRO A 165 -8.94 -53.95 -41.37
C PRO A 165 -7.52 -53.48 -41.82
N THR A 166 -6.64 -53.31 -40.83
CA THR A 166 -5.19 -53.64 -40.74
C THR A 166 -4.27 -53.72 -41.97
N SER A 167 -3.11 -53.05 -41.89
CA SER A 167 -1.77 -53.57 -42.26
C SER A 167 -0.69 -52.59 -41.75
N SER A 168 0.11 -52.91 -40.73
CA SER A 168 1.36 -53.70 -40.74
C SER A 168 2.53 -53.06 -41.51
N ARG A 169 3.53 -52.63 -40.71
CA ARG A 169 4.99 -52.50 -40.95
C ARG A 169 5.53 -52.33 -42.38
N HIS A 170 6.45 -51.37 -42.49
CA HIS A 170 7.83 -51.67 -42.88
C HIS A 170 8.81 -51.03 -41.89
#